data_AF-A0A067D1T7-F1
#
_entry.id   AF-A0A067D1T7-F1
#
_cell.length_a   1.000
_cell.length_b   1.000
_cell.length_c   1.000
_cell.angle_alpha   90.00
_cell.angle_beta   90.00
_cell.angle_gamma   90.00
#
_symmetry.space_group_name_H-M   'P 1'
#
loop_
_entity.id
_entity.type
_entity.pdbx_description
1 polymer ?
#
loop_
_entity_poly.entity_id
_entity_poly.type
_entity_poly.pdbx_seq_one_letter_code
_entity_poly.pdbx_strand_id
1 'polypeptide(L)'
;MYQVPTGWKFFGNLMDAGLCSICGEESFGTGSDHIREKDGIWAVLAWLSILAHKNKENLDGGKLVTVEDIVRKHWATYGRHYYTRYDYENVDAGAAKELMANLVKMQSSLPEVNDIVKGICSDVSKVVNADEFEYKDPVDGSISKHQGIRYLFEDGSRLVFRLSGTGSEGATIRLYIEQYEKDPSKTGRDSQEALAPLVEVALKLSKMEQFTGRSAPTVIT
;
A
#
# COMPACT_ATOMS: atom_id res chain seq x y z
N MET A 1 -9.85 -4.13 -12.92
CA MET A 1 -8.91 -4.18 -11.77
C MET A 1 -9.74 -4.34 -10.52
N TYR A 2 -9.39 -5.29 -9.65
CA TYR A 2 -10.08 -5.55 -8.39
C TYR A 2 -9.18 -5.12 -7.22
N GLN A 3 -9.71 -4.31 -6.31
CA GLN A 3 -9.10 -4.06 -5.02
C GLN A 3 -9.77 -4.98 -4.00
N VAL A 4 -9.03 -5.94 -3.46
CA VAL A 4 -9.53 -6.91 -2.49
C VAL A 4 -8.89 -6.67 -1.12
N PRO A 5 -9.49 -7.17 -0.03
CA PRO A 5 -8.84 -7.15 1.28
C PRO A 5 -7.59 -8.03 1.27
N THR A 6 -6.69 -7.82 2.24
CA THR A 6 -5.51 -8.68 2.38
C THR A 6 -5.91 -10.12 2.68
N GLY A 7 -5.24 -11.06 2.01
CA GLY A 7 -5.49 -12.48 2.11
C GLY A 7 -5.77 -13.10 0.74
N TRP A 8 -4.98 -14.11 0.38
CA TRP A 8 -5.01 -14.69 -0.97
C TRP A 8 -6.35 -15.33 -1.37
N LYS A 9 -7.18 -15.71 -0.38
CA LYS A 9 -8.51 -16.29 -0.60
C LYS A 9 -9.41 -15.45 -1.52
N PHE A 10 -9.32 -14.13 -1.48
CA PHE A 10 -10.14 -13.26 -2.32
C PHE A 10 -9.73 -13.33 -3.80
N PHE A 11 -8.43 -13.52 -4.07
CA PHE A 11 -7.97 -13.79 -5.44
C PHE A 11 -8.41 -15.16 -5.93
N GLY A 12 -8.43 -16.18 -5.05
CA GLY A 12 -8.90 -17.52 -5.39
C GLY A 12 -10.31 -17.51 -6.00
N ASN A 13 -11.26 -16.84 -5.34
CA ASN A 13 -12.62 -16.65 -5.85
C ASN A 13 -12.62 -16.01 -7.25
N LEU A 14 -11.87 -14.92 -7.43
CA LEU A 14 -11.79 -14.22 -8.71
C LEU A 14 -11.16 -15.07 -9.82
N MET A 15 -10.14 -15.86 -9.50
CA MET A 15 -9.49 -16.78 -10.44
C MET A 15 -10.43 -17.91 -10.85
N ASP A 16 -11.16 -18.50 -9.91
CA ASP A 16 -12.14 -19.57 -10.19
C ASP A 16 -13.29 -19.08 -11.08
N ALA A 17 -13.65 -17.80 -10.97
CA ALA A 17 -14.63 -17.16 -11.84
C ALA A 17 -14.06 -16.64 -13.17
N GLY A 18 -12.76 -16.81 -13.43
CA GLY A 18 -12.09 -16.29 -14.63
C GLY A 18 -12.01 -14.77 -14.71
N LEU A 19 -12.09 -14.08 -13.56
CA LEU A 19 -12.09 -12.61 -13.45
C LEU A 19 -10.69 -12.04 -13.18
N CYS A 20 -9.71 -12.88 -12.82
CA CYS A 20 -8.36 -12.45 -12.48
C CYS A 20 -7.32 -13.49 -12.95
N SER A 21 -6.32 -13.03 -13.70
CA SER A 21 -5.20 -13.87 -14.14
C SER A 21 -3.84 -13.47 -13.54
N ILE A 22 -3.72 -12.26 -12.98
CA ILE A 22 -2.52 -11.80 -12.29
C ILE A 22 -2.91 -10.98 -11.08
N CYS A 23 -2.27 -11.25 -9.94
CA CYS A 23 -2.51 -10.54 -8.69
C CYS A 23 -1.24 -10.46 -7.84
N GLY A 24 -1.27 -9.57 -6.86
CA GLY A 24 -0.17 -9.39 -5.93
C GLY A 24 -0.59 -8.66 -4.67
N GLU A 25 0.25 -8.80 -3.65
CA GLU A 25 0.12 -8.13 -2.36
C GLU A 25 1.46 -7.44 -2.07
N GLU A 26 1.39 -6.26 -1.46
CA GLU A 26 2.56 -5.49 -1.03
C GLU A 26 3.50 -6.27 -0.09
N SER A 27 2.97 -7.28 0.61
CA SER A 27 3.70 -8.21 1.47
C SER A 27 4.50 -9.24 0.67
N PHE A 28 5.21 -8.81 -0.37
CA PHE A 28 6.08 -9.61 -1.23
C PHE A 28 5.37 -10.79 -1.92
N GLY A 29 4.08 -10.63 -2.22
CA GLY A 29 3.26 -11.66 -2.84
C GLY A 29 2.98 -11.36 -4.31
N THR A 30 3.25 -12.31 -5.21
CA THR A 30 2.81 -12.22 -6.60
C THR A 30 2.40 -13.62 -7.09
N GLY A 31 1.41 -13.66 -7.98
CA GLY A 31 0.92 -14.92 -8.55
C GLY A 31 0.00 -14.70 -9.74
N SER A 32 -0.45 -15.81 -10.32
CA SER A 32 -1.41 -15.86 -11.42
C SER A 32 -2.39 -17.03 -11.24
N ASP A 33 -3.37 -17.13 -12.13
CA ASP A 33 -4.41 -18.17 -12.12
C ASP A 33 -3.90 -19.61 -12.39
N HIS A 34 -2.60 -19.79 -12.63
CA HIS A 34 -1.97 -21.11 -12.77
C HIS A 34 -2.10 -22.00 -11.51
N ILE A 35 -2.14 -21.38 -10.33
CA ILE A 35 -2.44 -22.03 -9.03
C ILE A 35 -3.34 -21.12 -8.18
N ARG A 36 -3.64 -21.51 -6.94
CA ARG A 36 -4.46 -20.73 -5.99
C ARG A 36 -3.66 -20.24 -4.78
N GLU A 37 -2.36 -20.02 -4.98
CA GLU A 37 -1.42 -19.54 -3.98
C GLU A 37 -0.45 -18.52 -4.58
N LYS A 38 0.28 -17.81 -3.70
CA LYS A 38 1.45 -17.03 -4.12
C LYS A 38 2.54 -17.97 -4.62
N ASP A 39 3.29 -17.56 -5.64
CA ASP A 39 4.43 -18.33 -6.13
C ASP A 39 5.63 -17.42 -6.40
N GLY A 40 6.62 -17.49 -5.51
CA GLY A 40 7.86 -16.71 -5.61
C GLY A 40 8.76 -17.17 -6.77
N ILE A 41 8.81 -18.48 -7.08
CA ILE A 41 9.62 -18.99 -8.18
C ILE A 41 9.00 -18.58 -9.51
N TRP A 42 7.68 -18.68 -9.62
CA TRP A 42 6.94 -18.15 -10.77
C TRP A 42 7.21 -16.66 -10.97
N ALA A 43 7.20 -15.85 -9.91
CA ALA A 43 7.49 -14.41 -10.02
C ALA A 43 8.92 -14.14 -10.51
N VAL A 44 9.91 -14.91 -10.03
CA VAL A 44 11.29 -14.84 -10.52
C VAL A 44 11.38 -15.22 -12.01
N LEU A 45 10.76 -16.34 -12.41
CA LEU A 45 10.77 -16.79 -13.81
C LEU A 45 10.03 -15.81 -14.74
N ALA A 46 8.96 -15.17 -14.26
CA ALA A 46 8.26 -14.11 -14.99
C ALA A 46 9.20 -12.91 -15.22
N TRP A 47 9.93 -12.47 -14.19
CA TRP A 47 10.93 -11.40 -14.33
C TRP A 47 12.08 -11.77 -15.27
N LEU A 48 12.60 -12.99 -15.18
CA LEU A 48 13.63 -13.48 -16.10
C LEU A 48 13.12 -13.53 -17.54
N SER A 49 11.85 -13.89 -17.75
CA SER A 49 11.21 -13.87 -19.07
C SER A 49 11.08 -12.44 -19.62
N ILE A 50 10.72 -11.47 -18.77
CA ILE A 50 10.69 -10.05 -19.14
C ILE A 50 12.09 -9.57 -19.53
N LEU A 51 13.11 -9.86 -18.71
CA LEU A 51 14.50 -9.49 -18.96
C LEU A 51 15.02 -10.10 -20.27
N ALA A 52 14.79 -11.40 -20.49
CA ALA A 52 15.17 -12.08 -21.72
C ALA A 52 14.51 -11.45 -22.94
N HIS A 53 13.21 -11.17 -22.86
CA HIS A 53 12.49 -10.51 -23.95
C HIS A 53 13.01 -9.09 -24.23
N LYS A 54 13.33 -8.30 -23.19
CA LYS A 54 13.87 -6.95 -23.36
C LYS A 54 15.29 -6.92 -23.91
N ASN A 55 16.04 -8.01 -23.76
CA ASN A 55 17.44 -8.14 -24.19
C ASN A 55 17.63 -8.99 -25.46
N LYS A 56 16.57 -9.50 -26.08
CA LYS A 56 16.65 -10.44 -27.21
C LYS A 56 17.48 -9.94 -28.41
N GLU A 57 17.54 -8.63 -28.63
CA GLU A 57 18.32 -8.00 -29.72
C GLU A 57 19.73 -7.54 -29.28
N ASN A 58 20.05 -7.62 -27.99
CA ASN A 58 21.28 -7.08 -27.40
C ASN A 58 22.28 -8.18 -27.01
N LEU A 59 22.06 -9.42 -27.46
CA LEU A 59 22.85 -10.58 -27.04
C LEU A 59 24.28 -10.61 -27.62
N ASP A 60 24.53 -9.91 -28.74
CA ASP A 60 25.82 -9.90 -29.44
C ASP A 60 26.81 -8.85 -28.87
N GLY A 61 26.86 -8.73 -27.53
CA GLY A 61 27.76 -7.81 -26.83
C GLY A 61 27.26 -6.37 -26.72
N GLY A 62 25.98 -6.13 -27.00
CA GLY A 62 25.32 -4.84 -26.76
C GLY A 62 25.10 -4.55 -25.28
N LYS A 63 24.76 -3.29 -24.94
CA LYS A 63 24.39 -2.93 -23.56
C LYS A 63 23.08 -3.63 -23.18
N LEU A 64 23.11 -4.44 -22.13
CA LEU A 64 21.91 -5.08 -21.60
C LEU A 64 20.99 -4.07 -20.90
N VAL A 65 19.69 -4.27 -21.07
CA VAL A 65 18.61 -3.65 -20.30
C VAL A 65 18.55 -4.32 -18.93
N THR A 66 18.71 -3.53 -17.87
CA THR A 66 18.67 -3.98 -16.47
C THR A 66 17.24 -3.94 -15.89
N VAL A 67 17.08 -4.52 -14.70
CA VAL A 67 15.83 -4.37 -13.92
C VAL A 67 15.55 -2.89 -13.63
N GLU A 68 16.57 -2.11 -13.25
CA GLU A 68 16.45 -0.68 -13.01
C GLU A 68 15.96 0.07 -14.26
N ASP A 69 16.52 -0.23 -15.43
CA ASP A 69 16.09 0.39 -16.70
C ASP A 69 14.60 0.12 -16.97
N ILE A 70 14.14 -1.12 -16.74
CA ILE A 70 12.74 -1.52 -16.91
C ILE A 70 11.84 -0.75 -15.94
N VAL A 71 12.21 -0.70 -14.66
CA VAL A 71 11.43 -0.04 -13.61
C VAL A 71 11.38 1.47 -13.84
N ARG A 72 12.50 2.13 -14.14
CA ARG A 72 12.54 3.56 -14.46
C ARG A 72 11.76 3.90 -15.72
N LYS A 73 11.82 3.05 -16.75
CA LYS A 73 10.99 3.21 -17.95
C LYS A 73 9.51 3.04 -17.65
N HIS A 74 9.15 2.13 -16.75
CA HIS A 74 7.78 1.97 -16.27
C HIS A 74 7.30 3.24 -15.56
N TRP A 75 8.11 3.80 -14.64
CA TRP A 75 7.80 5.06 -13.98
C TRP A 75 7.68 6.24 -14.94
N ALA A 76 8.55 6.33 -15.94
CA ALA A 76 8.44 7.38 -16.96
C ALA A 76 7.16 7.28 -17.80
N THR A 77 6.58 6.06 -17.92
CA THR A 77 5.36 5.82 -18.70
C THR A 77 4.10 6.04 -17.87
N TYR A 78 4.08 5.59 -16.61
CA TYR A 78 2.87 5.52 -15.79
C TYR A 78 2.89 6.44 -14.56
N GLY A 79 4.02 7.09 -14.28
CA GLY A 79 4.32 7.70 -12.99
C GLY A 79 4.86 6.68 -11.99
N ARG A 80 5.37 7.16 -10.85
CA ARG A 80 5.85 6.33 -9.74
C ARG A 80 4.89 6.46 -8.57
N HIS A 81 4.45 5.31 -8.06
CA HIS A 81 3.86 5.22 -6.74
C HIS A 81 5.00 4.98 -5.74
N TYR A 82 5.41 6.04 -5.05
CA TYR A 82 6.26 5.88 -3.87
C TYR A 82 5.46 5.17 -2.80
N TYR A 83 6.07 4.22 -2.12
CA TYR A 83 5.39 3.38 -1.14
C TYR A 83 6.33 3.05 0.03
N THR A 84 5.78 3.01 1.24
CA THR A 84 6.42 2.45 2.44
C THR A 84 5.35 1.85 3.35
N ARG A 85 5.71 0.81 4.11
CA ARG A 85 4.87 0.25 5.17
C ARG A 85 5.58 0.33 6.51
N TYR A 86 4.87 0.86 7.50
CA TYR A 86 5.32 0.95 8.90
C TYR A 86 4.52 -0.03 9.75
N ASP A 87 5.21 -0.98 10.36
CA ASP A 87 4.59 -1.96 11.26
C ASP A 87 4.94 -1.63 12.73
N TYR A 88 3.90 -1.38 13.52
CA TYR A 88 3.99 -1.19 14.97
C TYR A 88 3.53 -2.47 15.66
N GLU A 89 4.50 -3.35 15.89
CA GLU A 89 4.26 -4.69 16.46
C GLU A 89 4.17 -4.67 17.98
N ASN A 90 3.38 -5.59 18.53
CA ASN A 90 3.21 -5.81 19.97
C ASN A 90 2.78 -4.54 20.73
N VAL A 91 1.90 -3.74 20.14
CA VAL A 91 1.26 -2.59 20.82
C VAL A 91 0.09 -3.07 21.69
N ASP A 92 -0.28 -2.26 22.69
CA ASP A 92 -1.47 -2.55 23.49
C ASP A 92 -2.73 -2.61 22.62
N ALA A 93 -3.51 -3.68 22.74
CA ALA A 93 -4.65 -3.93 21.88
C ALA A 93 -5.82 -2.96 22.15
N GLY A 94 -5.97 -2.47 23.39
CA GLY A 94 -6.98 -1.48 23.75
C GLY A 94 -6.66 -0.13 23.11
N ALA A 95 -5.45 0.36 23.33
CA ALA A 95 -4.97 1.62 22.77
C ALA A 95 -4.94 1.60 21.24
N ALA A 96 -4.57 0.46 20.62
CA ALA A 96 -4.61 0.32 19.18
C ALA A 96 -6.05 0.39 18.62
N LYS A 97 -7.04 -0.18 19.32
CA LYS A 97 -8.46 -0.05 18.94
C LYS A 97 -8.96 1.39 19.08
N GLU A 98 -8.54 2.09 20.14
CA GLU A 98 -8.88 3.50 20.34
C GLU A 98 -8.30 4.40 19.24
N LEU A 99 -7.06 4.15 18.82
CA LEU A 99 -6.45 4.83 17.67
C LEU A 99 -7.29 4.63 16.40
N MET A 100 -7.65 3.39 16.08
CA MET A 100 -8.46 3.09 14.90
C MET A 100 -9.84 3.74 14.98
N ALA A 101 -10.50 3.70 16.14
CA ALA A 101 -11.79 4.34 16.36
C ALA A 101 -11.69 5.88 16.22
N ASN A 102 -10.60 6.49 16.69
CA ASN A 102 -10.35 7.91 16.51
C ASN A 102 -10.22 8.27 15.03
N LEU A 103 -9.47 7.49 14.25
CA LEU A 103 -9.35 7.69 12.80
C LEU A 103 -10.73 7.60 12.11
N VAL A 104 -11.53 6.56 12.37
CA VAL A 104 -12.90 6.45 11.82
C VAL A 104 -13.74 7.66 12.19
N LYS A 105 -13.71 8.11 13.46
CA LYS A 105 -14.47 9.28 13.91
C LYS A 105 -14.11 10.54 13.12
N MET A 106 -12.84 10.76 12.83
CA MET A 106 -12.37 11.94 12.07
C MET A 106 -12.91 11.99 10.65
N GLN A 107 -13.32 10.86 10.07
CA GLN A 107 -13.89 10.83 8.71
C GLN A 107 -15.24 11.57 8.60
N SER A 108 -15.89 11.86 9.73
CA SER A 108 -17.13 12.66 9.76
C SER A 108 -16.96 14.10 9.27
N SER A 109 -15.73 14.63 9.23
CA SER A 109 -15.44 15.99 8.78
C SER A 109 -14.11 16.05 8.02
N LEU A 110 -14.16 15.87 6.69
CA LEU A 110 -12.97 16.07 5.83
C LEU A 110 -12.40 17.49 5.89
N PRO A 111 -13.18 18.58 6.08
CA PRO A 111 -12.60 19.90 6.30
C PRO A 111 -11.68 19.95 7.52
N GLU A 112 -12.11 19.41 8.66
CA GLU A 112 -11.27 19.34 9.87
C GLU A 112 -10.01 18.47 9.67
N VAL A 113 -10.15 17.34 8.99
CA VAL A 113 -9.00 16.50 8.60
C VAL A 113 -8.02 17.31 7.75
N ASN A 114 -8.52 18.07 6.78
CA ASN A 114 -7.68 18.90 5.91
C ASN A 114 -7.02 20.07 6.65
N ASP A 115 -7.69 20.69 7.61
CA ASP A 115 -7.09 21.71 8.47
C ASP A 115 -5.92 21.13 9.29
N ILE A 116 -6.08 19.91 9.83
CA ILE A 116 -5.00 19.19 10.52
C ILE A 116 -3.86 18.87 9.56
N VAL A 117 -4.14 18.28 8.40
CA VAL A 117 -3.13 17.93 7.38
C VAL A 117 -2.34 19.17 6.97
N LYS A 118 -3.00 20.28 6.65
CA LYS A 118 -2.36 21.53 6.24
C LYS A 118 -1.61 22.22 7.38
N GLY A 119 -2.07 22.07 8.62
CA GLY A 119 -1.36 22.53 9.81
C GLY A 119 -0.08 21.74 10.10
N ILE A 120 -0.03 20.46 9.70
CA ILE A 120 1.17 19.61 9.83
C ILE A 120 2.15 19.88 8.68
N CYS A 121 1.68 19.78 7.43
CA CYS A 121 2.48 20.00 6.24
C CYS A 121 1.64 20.65 5.15
N SER A 122 1.92 21.92 4.84
CA SER A 122 1.13 22.72 3.88
C SER A 122 1.14 22.17 2.46
N ASP A 123 2.20 21.44 2.11
CA ASP A 123 2.46 20.98 0.75
C ASP A 123 1.81 19.62 0.45
N VAL A 124 1.42 18.88 1.49
CA VAL A 124 0.66 17.62 1.32
C VAL A 124 -0.71 17.93 0.76
N SER A 125 -1.15 17.15 -0.23
CA SER A 125 -2.43 17.35 -0.91
C SER A 125 -3.63 17.24 0.04
N LYS A 126 -4.82 17.65 -0.42
CA LYS A 126 -6.04 17.54 0.38
C LYS A 126 -6.57 16.11 0.36
N VAL A 127 -7.12 15.66 1.49
CA VAL A 127 -7.93 14.45 1.55
C VAL A 127 -9.29 14.74 0.90
N VAL A 128 -9.63 13.98 -0.13
CA VAL A 128 -10.89 14.11 -0.90
C VAL A 128 -11.87 12.98 -0.62
N ASN A 129 -11.41 11.85 -0.09
CA ASN A 129 -12.26 10.78 0.37
C ASN A 129 -11.63 10.09 1.58
N ALA A 130 -12.45 9.64 2.52
CA ALA A 130 -12.01 8.78 3.61
C ALA A 130 -13.11 7.77 3.93
N ASP A 131 -12.72 6.52 4.10
CA ASP A 131 -13.66 5.44 4.41
C ASP A 131 -13.02 4.34 5.25
N GLU A 132 -13.86 3.41 5.68
CA GLU A 132 -13.43 2.12 6.20
C GLU A 132 -13.72 1.07 5.13
N PHE A 133 -12.67 0.45 4.59
CA PHE A 133 -12.75 -0.39 3.40
C PHE A 133 -13.68 -1.59 3.63
N GLU A 134 -14.67 -1.70 2.75
CA GLU A 134 -15.59 -2.83 2.64
C GLU A 134 -15.45 -3.44 1.24
N TYR A 135 -15.36 -4.77 1.19
CA TYR A 135 -15.32 -5.52 -0.06
C TYR A 135 -16.53 -6.44 -0.14
N LYS A 136 -17.26 -6.33 -1.26
CA LYS A 136 -18.31 -7.27 -1.64
C LYS A 136 -17.77 -8.15 -2.75
N ASP A 137 -17.64 -9.44 -2.47
CA ASP A 137 -17.12 -10.41 -3.42
C ASP A 137 -18.11 -10.58 -4.60
N PRO A 138 -17.67 -10.42 -5.86
CA PRO A 138 -18.55 -10.50 -7.02
C PRO A 138 -18.94 -11.93 -7.39
N VAL A 139 -18.32 -12.95 -6.79
CA VAL A 139 -18.53 -14.36 -7.08
C VAL A 139 -19.49 -14.97 -6.08
N ASP A 140 -19.20 -14.87 -4.79
CA ASP A 140 -20.03 -15.48 -3.73
C ASP A 140 -20.97 -14.49 -3.01
N GLY A 141 -20.84 -13.19 -3.29
CA GLY A 141 -21.67 -12.14 -2.70
C GLY A 141 -21.36 -11.82 -1.24
N SER A 142 -20.36 -12.45 -0.64
CA SER A 142 -19.94 -12.22 0.74
C SER A 142 -19.43 -10.79 0.94
N ILE A 143 -19.60 -10.26 2.16
CA ILE A 143 -19.21 -8.90 2.50
C ILE A 143 -18.16 -8.94 3.61
N SER A 144 -16.97 -8.42 3.33
CA SER A 144 -15.88 -8.25 4.28
C SER A 144 -15.77 -6.77 4.66
N LYS A 145 -16.24 -6.43 5.87
CA LYS A 145 -16.20 -5.07 6.43
C LYS A 145 -14.92 -4.84 7.23
N HIS A 146 -14.64 -3.58 7.56
CA HIS A 146 -13.55 -3.19 8.48
C HIS A 146 -12.16 -3.65 8.01
N GLN A 147 -11.89 -3.60 6.69
CA GLN A 147 -10.66 -4.15 6.10
C GLN A 147 -9.49 -3.16 6.06
N GLY A 148 -9.69 -1.96 6.56
CA GLY A 148 -8.67 -0.92 6.70
C GLY A 148 -9.27 0.48 6.58
N ILE A 149 -8.76 1.42 7.36
CA ILE A 149 -9.18 2.81 7.31
C ILE A 149 -8.35 3.51 6.24
N ARG A 150 -8.99 4.22 5.31
CA ARG A 150 -8.31 4.87 4.18
C ARG A 150 -8.56 6.37 4.20
N TYR A 151 -7.50 7.14 3.88
CA TYR A 151 -7.59 8.55 3.52
C TYR A 151 -6.97 8.71 2.14
N LEU A 152 -7.77 9.15 1.17
CA LEU A 152 -7.41 9.27 -0.24
C LEU A 152 -7.26 10.74 -0.58
N PHE A 153 -6.12 11.09 -1.18
CA PHE A 153 -5.73 12.46 -1.46
C PHE A 153 -6.00 12.81 -2.92
N GLU A 154 -6.20 14.10 -3.20
CA GLU A 154 -6.54 14.63 -4.52
C GLU A 154 -5.49 14.30 -5.59
N ASP A 155 -4.21 14.20 -5.19
CA ASP A 155 -3.08 13.91 -6.08
C ASP A 155 -2.88 12.41 -6.35
N GLY A 156 -3.73 11.54 -5.79
CA GLY A 156 -3.61 10.09 -5.87
C GLY A 156 -2.83 9.45 -4.73
N SER A 157 -2.29 10.24 -3.80
CA SER A 157 -1.67 9.72 -2.58
C SER A 157 -2.70 9.06 -1.65
N ARG A 158 -2.25 8.14 -0.81
CA ARG A 158 -3.12 7.38 0.10
C ARG A 158 -2.43 7.07 1.42
N LEU A 159 -3.20 7.16 2.50
CA LEU A 159 -2.87 6.58 3.79
C LEU A 159 -3.84 5.44 4.07
N VAL A 160 -3.32 4.28 4.46
CA VAL A 160 -4.14 3.16 4.91
C VAL A 160 -3.66 2.69 6.28
N PHE A 161 -4.58 2.51 7.21
CA PHE A 161 -4.31 1.97 8.54
C PHE A 161 -5.04 0.64 8.69
N ARG A 162 -4.31 -0.39 9.11
CA ARG A 162 -4.89 -1.71 9.40
C ARG A 162 -4.47 -2.18 10.78
N LEU A 163 -5.40 -2.79 11.48
CA LEU A 163 -5.16 -3.44 12.76
C LEU A 163 -5.23 -4.94 12.55
N SER A 164 -4.24 -5.67 13.07
CA SER A 164 -4.19 -7.13 12.98
C SER A 164 -3.69 -7.75 14.28
N GLY A 165 -3.98 -9.04 14.45
CA GLY A 165 -3.40 -9.84 15.52
C GLY A 165 -3.78 -9.39 16.93
N THR A 166 -5.03 -9.02 17.19
CA THR A 166 -5.51 -8.54 18.52
C THR A 166 -5.68 -9.65 19.57
N GLY A 167 -4.81 -10.67 19.53
CA GLY A 167 -4.85 -11.83 20.42
C GLY A 167 -4.16 -11.58 21.75
N SER A 168 -3.74 -12.64 22.44
CA SER A 168 -3.04 -12.55 23.73
C SER A 168 -1.65 -11.91 23.68
N GLU A 169 -1.05 -11.81 22.49
CA GLU A 169 0.32 -11.32 22.28
C GLU A 169 0.39 -9.81 21.92
N GLY A 170 -0.72 -9.09 22.03
CA GLY A 170 -0.82 -7.66 21.72
C GLY A 170 -1.59 -7.42 20.43
N ALA A 171 -1.29 -6.33 19.72
CA ALA A 171 -1.80 -6.06 18.38
C ALA A 171 -0.68 -5.51 17.48
N THR A 172 -0.89 -5.56 16.17
CA THR A 172 -0.02 -4.93 15.17
C THR A 172 -0.82 -3.92 14.36
N ILE A 173 -0.40 -2.66 14.41
CA ILE A 173 -0.89 -1.61 13.51
C ILE A 173 0.04 -1.56 12.31
N ARG A 174 -0.52 -1.70 11.11
CA ARG A 174 0.19 -1.49 9.84
C ARG A 174 -0.28 -0.20 9.20
N LEU A 175 0.65 0.71 8.98
CA LEU A 175 0.44 1.98 8.30
C LEU A 175 1.09 1.90 6.91
N TYR A 176 0.26 2.01 5.88
CA TYR A 176 0.66 2.04 4.49
C TYR A 176 0.60 3.47 3.97
N ILE A 177 1.67 3.92 3.36
CA ILE A 177 1.82 5.30 2.91
C ILE A 177 2.24 5.25 1.46
N GLU A 178 1.44 5.88 0.61
CA GLU A 178 1.66 5.89 -0.83
C GLU A 178 1.52 7.31 -1.38
N GLN A 179 2.46 7.72 -2.23
CA GLN A 179 2.40 9.00 -2.94
C GLN A 179 2.59 8.77 -4.44
N TYR A 180 1.64 9.26 -5.22
CA TYR A 180 1.74 9.24 -6.68
C TYR A 180 2.56 10.43 -7.18
N GLU A 181 3.57 10.15 -7.99
CA GLU A 181 4.40 11.15 -8.66
C GLU A 181 4.34 10.95 -10.16
N LYS A 182 3.78 11.95 -10.86
CA LYS A 182 3.67 11.95 -12.32
C LYS A 182 4.80 12.69 -13.01
N ASP A 183 5.52 13.56 -12.30
CA ASP A 183 6.62 14.34 -12.86
C ASP A 183 7.86 13.43 -13.02
N PRO A 184 8.29 13.11 -14.26
CA PRO A 184 9.40 12.20 -14.49
C PRO A 184 10.69 12.68 -13.83
N SER A 185 10.90 13.99 -13.70
CA SER A 185 12.08 14.56 -13.03
C SER A 185 12.13 14.24 -11.53
N LYS A 186 10.98 13.94 -10.93
CA LYS A 186 10.82 13.64 -9.50
C LYS A 186 10.64 12.16 -9.20
N THR A 187 10.38 11.31 -10.20
CA THR A 187 10.25 9.85 -10.02
C THR A 187 11.56 9.15 -9.62
N GLY A 188 12.71 9.82 -9.74
CA GLY A 188 14.02 9.26 -9.40
C GLY A 188 14.48 9.49 -7.97
N ARG A 189 13.69 10.16 -7.12
CA ARG A 189 14.04 10.47 -5.73
C ARG A 189 14.10 9.21 -4.86
N ASP A 190 14.77 9.32 -3.71
CA ASP A 190 14.69 8.31 -2.67
C ASP A 190 13.25 8.21 -2.13
N SER A 191 12.81 6.99 -1.78
CA SER A 191 11.44 6.79 -1.30
C SER A 191 11.19 7.43 0.06
N GLN A 192 12.14 7.38 0.98
CA GLN A 192 11.98 7.97 2.32
C GLN A 192 11.93 9.50 2.23
N GLU A 193 12.79 10.10 1.40
CA GLU A 193 12.77 11.55 1.16
C GLU A 193 11.46 12.00 0.50
N ALA A 194 10.99 11.29 -0.52
CA ALA A 194 9.74 11.63 -1.20
C ALA A 194 8.54 11.54 -0.26
N LEU A 195 8.49 10.49 0.58
CA LEU A 195 7.36 10.21 1.46
C LEU A 195 7.41 10.94 2.80
N ALA A 196 8.54 11.51 3.21
CA ALA A 196 8.70 12.13 4.53
C ALA A 196 7.56 13.09 4.93
N PRO A 197 7.08 14.00 4.05
CA PRO A 197 5.94 14.86 4.38
C PRO A 197 4.66 14.09 4.70
N LEU A 198 4.37 13.05 3.92
CA LEU A 198 3.16 12.24 4.07
C LEU A 198 3.25 11.29 5.28
N VAL A 199 4.46 10.80 5.59
CA VAL A 199 4.77 10.06 6.82
C VAL A 199 4.51 10.93 8.05
N GLU A 200 5.00 12.17 8.07
CA GLU A 200 4.78 13.09 9.18
C GLU A 200 3.28 13.36 9.38
N VAL A 201 2.54 13.61 8.29
CA VAL A 201 1.08 13.76 8.33
C VAL A 201 0.43 12.51 8.91
N ALA A 202 0.79 11.31 8.42
CA ALA A 202 0.17 10.08 8.88
C ALA A 202 0.33 9.84 10.38
N LEU A 203 1.56 10.02 10.90
CA LEU A 203 1.89 9.77 12.31
C LEU A 203 1.20 10.77 13.25
N LYS A 204 1.17 12.05 12.88
CA LYS A 204 0.53 13.11 13.66
C LYS A 204 -1.00 13.05 13.58
N LEU A 205 -1.55 12.79 12.38
CA LEU A 205 -2.99 12.63 12.16
C LEU A 205 -3.55 11.46 12.98
N SER A 206 -2.86 10.32 12.97
CA SER A 206 -3.29 9.14 13.74
C SER A 206 -2.96 9.22 15.23
N LYS A 207 -2.16 10.22 15.64
CA LYS A 207 -1.62 10.33 17.00
C LYS A 207 -0.91 9.04 17.43
N MET A 208 -0.15 8.43 16.51
CA MET A 208 0.43 7.08 16.67
C MET A 208 1.17 6.92 18.00
N GLU A 209 2.08 7.84 18.30
CA GLU A 209 2.88 7.81 19.53
C GLU A 209 2.03 8.06 20.78
N GLN A 210 1.01 8.93 20.71
CA GLN A 210 0.17 9.26 21.88
C GLN A 210 -0.69 8.07 22.31
N PHE A 211 -1.22 7.30 21.37
CA PHE A 211 -1.99 6.10 21.68
C PHE A 211 -1.07 4.92 22.04
N THR A 212 0.00 4.68 21.27
CA THR A 212 0.77 3.44 21.39
C THR A 212 2.00 3.54 22.29
N GLY A 213 2.44 4.76 22.64
CA GLY A 213 3.72 5.02 23.29
C GLY A 213 4.95 4.75 22.41
N ARG A 214 4.76 4.44 21.12
CA ARG A 214 5.86 4.13 20.18
C ARG A 214 6.26 5.36 19.39
N SER A 215 7.52 5.79 19.56
CA SER A 215 8.11 6.90 18.79
C SER A 215 8.60 6.50 17.39
N ALA A 216 8.73 5.20 17.13
CA ALA A 216 9.18 4.64 15.84
C ALA A 216 8.48 3.30 15.54
N PRO A 217 8.31 2.93 14.26
CA PRO A 217 7.83 1.61 13.89
C PRO A 217 8.85 0.52 14.28
N THR A 218 8.37 -0.71 14.50
CA THR A 218 9.22 -1.88 14.70
C THR A 218 9.90 -2.28 13.39
N VAL A 219 9.16 -2.23 12.27
CA VAL A 219 9.62 -2.59 10.93
C VAL A 219 9.21 -1.53 9.92
N ILE A 220 10.12 -1.21 9.00
CA ILE A 220 9.86 -0.38 7.82
C ILE A 220 10.14 -1.24 6.58
N THR A 221 9.22 -1.25 5.62
CA THR A 221 9.36 -1.92 4.32
C THR A 221 9.23 -0.93 3.18
#